data_AF-A0A810L4G7-F1
#
_entry.id   AF-A0A810L4G7-F1
#
_cell.length_a   1.000
_cell.length_b   1.000
_cell.length_c   1.000
_cell.angle_alpha   90.00
_cell.angle_beta   90.00
_cell.angle_gamma   90.00
#
_symmetry.space_group_name_H-M   'P 1'
#
loop_
_entity.id
_entity.type
_entity.pdbx_description
1 polymer ?
#
loop_
_entity_poly.entity_id
_entity_poly.type
_entity_poly.pdbx_seq_one_letter_code
_entity_poly.pdbx_strand_id
1 'polypeptide(L)'
;MTSQTQHRDVTDFTPHEWQLLVELPERVVIAATSAEADGMRRTIDEGLAGDRAIETGRHSDSPLVRRVAAELWTDDDTEAPRPAAVEFNDRARGVADVLAACRRAADVLAAKAAPADAAAYRDWIGAIADRVCAAARSGGFLGIGGEAVSAAERRFLAELAAAFGDPFDRAR
;
A
#
# COMPACT_ATOMS: atom_id res chain seq x y z
N MET A 1 0.52 -37.64 19.96
CA MET A 1 0.92 -36.21 20.02
C MET A 1 0.61 -35.58 18.67
N THR A 2 -0.64 -35.19 18.46
CA THR A 2 -1.06 -34.44 17.27
C THR A 2 -0.79 -32.97 17.57
N SER A 3 0.24 -32.41 16.95
CA SER A 3 0.49 -30.98 16.93
C SER A 3 -0.70 -30.30 16.25
N GLN A 4 -1.59 -29.72 17.04
CA GLN A 4 -2.57 -28.75 16.54
C GLN A 4 -1.76 -27.55 16.06
N THR A 5 -1.65 -27.40 14.74
CA THR A 5 -1.26 -26.13 14.12
C THR A 5 -2.29 -25.10 14.56
N GLN A 6 -1.92 -24.29 15.55
CA GLN A 6 -2.76 -23.22 16.07
C GLN A 6 -3.03 -22.26 14.91
N HIS A 7 -4.27 -22.25 14.43
CA HIS A 7 -4.77 -21.28 13.46
C HIS A 7 -4.77 -19.94 14.21
N ARG A 8 -3.75 -19.09 13.98
CA ARG A 8 -3.79 -17.72 14.51
C ARG A 8 -4.88 -16.99 13.76
N ASP A 9 -6.03 -16.85 14.39
CA ASP A 9 -7.11 -16.02 13.88
C ASP A 9 -6.61 -14.58 13.72
N VAL A 10 -7.19 -13.86 12.76
CA VAL A 10 -6.92 -12.46 12.40
C VAL A 10 -7.19 -11.47 13.56
N THR A 11 -7.47 -11.96 14.76
CA THR A 11 -7.93 -11.22 15.95
C THR A 11 -6.85 -10.98 17.00
N ASP A 12 -5.66 -11.56 16.87
CA ASP A 12 -4.60 -11.45 17.89
C ASP A 12 -3.72 -10.17 17.79
N PHE A 13 -4.11 -9.21 16.97
CA PHE A 13 -3.45 -7.90 16.90
C PHE A 13 -3.89 -7.02 18.07
N THR A 14 -2.92 -6.36 18.72
CA THR A 14 -3.21 -5.25 19.64
C THR A 14 -3.82 -4.09 18.86
N PRO A 15 -4.57 -3.17 19.53
CA PRO A 15 -5.16 -2.01 18.85
C PRO A 15 -4.14 -1.19 18.04
N HIS A 16 -2.94 -0.99 18.57
CA HIS A 16 -1.87 -0.24 17.89
C HIS A 16 -1.30 -0.97 16.68
N GLU A 17 -1.13 -2.29 16.76
CA GLU A 17 -0.68 -3.10 15.62
C GLU A 17 -1.76 -3.15 14.53
N TRP A 18 -3.02 -3.28 14.91
CA TRP A 18 -4.13 -3.24 13.97
C TRP A 18 -4.22 -1.89 13.26
N GLN A 19 -4.15 -0.79 14.02
CA GLN A 19 -4.13 0.56 13.45
C GLN A 19 -2.95 0.74 12.48
N LEU A 20 -1.76 0.23 12.81
CA LEU A 20 -0.62 0.24 11.87
C LEU A 20 -0.96 -0.45 10.55
N LEU A 21 -1.62 -1.62 10.58
CA LEU A 21 -2.00 -2.36 9.38
C LEU A 21 -3.12 -1.66 8.59
N VAL A 22 -4.03 -0.98 9.28
CA VAL A 22 -5.14 -0.25 8.67
C VAL A 22 -4.66 1.05 8.01
N GLU A 23 -3.78 1.81 8.64
CA GLU A 23 -3.31 3.09 8.07
C GLU A 23 -2.29 2.92 6.93
N LEU A 24 -1.60 1.78 6.87
CA LEU A 24 -0.46 1.61 5.97
C LEU A 24 -0.80 1.73 4.48
N PRO A 25 -1.91 1.16 3.95
CA PRO A 25 -2.28 1.28 2.54
C PRO A 25 -2.37 2.74 2.07
N GLU A 26 -3.10 3.61 2.78
CA GLU A 26 -3.22 5.03 2.42
C GLU A 26 -1.88 5.76 2.51
N ARG A 27 -1.09 5.48 3.55
CA ARG A 27 0.24 6.06 3.71
C ARG A 27 1.18 5.66 2.58
N VAL A 28 1.04 4.44 2.04
CA VAL A 28 1.79 3.98 0.86
C VAL A 28 1.33 4.70 -0.39
N VAL A 29 0.03 4.97 -0.58
CA VAL A 29 -0.46 5.83 -1.68
C VAL A 29 0.21 7.22 -1.61
N ILE A 30 0.22 7.86 -0.45
CA ILE A 30 0.84 9.19 -0.26
C ILE A 30 2.35 9.13 -0.54
N ALA A 31 3.04 8.08 -0.08
CA ALA A 31 4.47 7.90 -0.34
C ALA A 31 4.78 7.66 -1.82
N ALA A 32 3.97 6.85 -2.50
CA ALA A 32 4.12 6.55 -3.92
C ALA A 32 3.91 7.79 -4.80
N THR A 33 2.85 8.58 -4.54
CA THR A 33 2.63 9.88 -5.23
C THR A 33 3.74 10.88 -4.94
N SER A 34 4.42 10.73 -3.81
CA SER A 34 5.52 11.60 -3.37
C SER A 34 6.90 11.10 -3.79
N ALA A 35 7.02 9.94 -4.46
CA ALA A 35 8.32 9.35 -4.81
C ALA A 35 9.13 10.23 -5.78
N GLU A 36 8.45 11.02 -6.61
CA GLU A 36 9.06 11.99 -7.52
C GLU A 36 9.23 13.37 -6.87
N ALA A 37 10.46 13.91 -6.93
CA ALA A 37 10.83 15.16 -6.27
C ALA A 37 10.41 16.40 -7.06
N ASP A 38 10.38 16.32 -8.40
CA ASP A 38 10.11 17.44 -9.32
C ASP A 38 8.60 17.62 -9.61
N GLY A 39 7.77 17.28 -8.62
CA GLY A 39 6.34 16.95 -8.70
C GLY A 39 5.38 18.09 -9.06
N MET A 40 5.56 18.74 -10.21
CA MET A 40 4.51 19.55 -10.86
C MET A 40 3.31 18.69 -11.34
N ARG A 41 3.33 17.38 -11.13
CA ARG A 41 2.34 16.43 -11.67
C ARG A 41 1.87 15.38 -10.67
N ARG A 42 1.66 15.70 -9.38
CA ARG A 42 0.78 14.83 -8.58
C ARG A 42 -0.63 14.99 -9.09
N THR A 43 -1.12 13.98 -9.77
CA THR A 43 -2.47 14.01 -10.35
C THR A 43 -3.49 13.46 -9.36
N ILE A 44 -4.72 13.97 -9.45
CA ILE A 44 -5.87 13.34 -8.78
C ILE A 44 -5.95 11.87 -9.22
N ASP A 45 -5.65 11.57 -10.48
CA ASP A 45 -5.67 10.22 -11.06
C ASP A 45 -4.76 9.21 -10.32
N GLU A 46 -3.58 9.63 -9.86
CA GLU A 46 -2.68 8.78 -9.07
C GLU A 46 -3.30 8.39 -7.72
N GLY A 47 -3.89 9.35 -7.01
CA GLY A 47 -4.61 9.09 -5.76
C GLY A 47 -5.79 8.16 -5.99
N LEU A 48 -6.60 8.44 -7.02
CA LEU A 48 -7.76 7.59 -7.39
C LEU A 48 -7.33 6.17 -7.77
N ALA A 49 -6.17 5.99 -8.40
CA ALA A 49 -5.64 4.67 -8.71
C ALA A 49 -5.24 3.90 -7.44
N GLY A 50 -4.67 4.59 -6.45
CA GLY A 50 -4.39 4.05 -5.12
C GLY A 50 -5.67 3.63 -4.39
N ASP A 51 -6.68 4.49 -4.34
CA ASP A 51 -7.97 4.21 -3.68
C ASP A 51 -8.65 2.98 -4.27
N ARG A 52 -8.73 2.90 -5.60
CA ARG A 52 -9.30 1.71 -6.28
C ARG A 52 -8.49 0.45 -5.98
N ALA A 53 -7.17 0.56 -5.85
CA ALA A 53 -6.34 -0.58 -5.46
C ALA A 53 -6.62 -1.03 -4.02
N ILE A 54 -6.85 -0.08 -3.10
CA ILE A 54 -7.27 -0.37 -1.73
C ILE A 54 -8.64 -1.06 -1.73
N GLU A 55 -9.62 -0.52 -2.46
CA GLU A 55 -10.96 -1.09 -2.61
C GLU A 55 -10.91 -2.56 -3.06
N THR A 56 -10.05 -2.91 -4.04
CA THR A 56 -9.92 -4.31 -4.50
C THR A 56 -9.57 -5.29 -3.39
N GLY A 57 -8.95 -4.83 -2.30
CA GLY A 57 -8.65 -5.64 -1.13
C GLY A 57 -9.89 -6.26 -0.47
N ARG A 58 -11.07 -5.63 -0.60
CA ARG A 58 -12.35 -6.17 -0.09
C ARG A 58 -12.72 -7.51 -0.72
N HIS A 59 -12.17 -7.81 -1.91
CA HIS A 59 -12.39 -9.05 -2.65
C HIS A 59 -11.20 -10.02 -2.58
N SER A 60 -10.20 -9.76 -1.74
CA SER A 60 -9.04 -10.65 -1.58
C SER A 60 -9.44 -12.01 -1.02
N ASP A 61 -8.71 -13.08 -1.38
CA ASP A 61 -8.86 -14.39 -0.75
C ASP A 61 -8.33 -14.42 0.70
N SER A 62 -7.46 -13.48 1.06
CA SER A 62 -6.94 -13.33 2.42
C SER A 62 -7.97 -12.67 3.36
N PRO A 63 -8.39 -13.34 4.45
CA PRO A 63 -9.25 -12.74 5.47
C PRO A 63 -8.67 -11.46 6.09
N LEU A 64 -7.34 -11.39 6.24
CA LEU A 64 -6.65 -10.21 6.74
C LEU A 64 -6.83 -9.01 5.80
N VAL A 65 -6.51 -9.19 4.52
CA VAL A 65 -6.62 -8.11 3.52
C VAL A 65 -8.05 -7.61 3.41
N ARG A 66 -9.04 -8.52 3.36
CA ARG A 66 -10.45 -8.13 3.33
C ARG A 66 -10.86 -7.27 4.53
N ARG A 67 -10.43 -7.65 5.73
CA ARG A 67 -10.78 -6.94 6.95
C ARG A 67 -10.14 -5.55 7.01
N VAL A 68 -8.87 -5.44 6.62
CA VAL A 68 -8.18 -4.14 6.54
C VAL A 68 -8.86 -3.23 5.52
N ALA A 69 -9.13 -3.73 4.32
CA ALA A 69 -9.77 -2.93 3.26
C ALA A 69 -11.20 -2.49 3.63
N ALA A 70 -11.95 -3.32 4.33
CA ALA A 70 -13.30 -2.98 4.81
C ALA A 70 -13.31 -1.91 5.92
N GLU A 71 -12.20 -1.72 6.64
CA GLU A 71 -12.08 -0.67 7.65
C GLU A 71 -11.66 0.68 7.05
N LEU A 72 -10.87 0.64 5.97
CA LEU A 72 -10.47 1.82 5.22
C LEU A 72 -11.57 2.34 4.29
N TRP A 73 -12.40 1.46 3.75
CA TRP A 73 -13.37 1.81 2.72
C TRP A 73 -14.76 1.34 3.10
N THR A 74 -15.63 2.32 3.41
CA THR A 74 -17.04 2.09 3.65
C THR A 74 -17.84 2.33 2.37
N ASP A 75 -19.03 1.74 2.27
CA ASP A 75 -19.87 1.89 1.07
C ASP A 75 -20.32 3.36 0.84
N ASP A 76 -20.30 4.18 1.89
CA ASP A 76 -20.61 5.63 1.86
C ASP A 76 -19.47 6.47 1.25
N ASP A 77 -18.24 5.95 1.18
CA ASP A 77 -17.06 6.67 0.66
C ASP A 77 -17.07 6.82 -0.88
N THR A 78 -18.04 6.20 -1.56
CA THR A 78 -18.21 6.31 -3.01
C THR A 78 -18.68 7.71 -3.48
N GLU A 79 -19.32 8.49 -2.60
CA GLU A 79 -19.87 9.83 -2.90
C GLU A 79 -19.10 11.00 -2.24
N ALA A 80 -18.11 10.74 -1.39
CA ALA A 80 -17.40 11.79 -0.68
C ALA A 80 -16.47 12.62 -1.61
N PRO A 81 -16.45 13.97 -1.49
CA PRO A 81 -15.46 14.81 -2.15
C PRO A 81 -14.07 14.40 -1.66
N ARG A 82 -13.27 13.80 -2.54
CA ARG A 82 -11.94 13.33 -2.18
C ARG A 82 -10.98 14.51 -1.99
N PRO A 83 -10.21 14.55 -0.89
CA PRO A 83 -9.31 15.65 -0.61
C PRO A 83 -8.26 15.79 -1.70
N ALA A 84 -7.75 17.01 -1.88
CA ALA A 84 -6.56 17.27 -2.68
C ALA A 84 -5.41 16.35 -2.22
N ALA A 85 -4.51 15.99 -3.15
CA ALA A 85 -3.38 15.10 -2.89
C ALA A 85 -2.69 15.47 -1.56
N VAL A 86 -2.78 14.60 -0.56
CA VAL A 86 -2.17 14.82 0.76
C VAL A 86 -0.66 14.90 0.59
N GLU A 87 -0.02 15.94 1.14
CA GLU A 87 1.41 16.18 0.99
C GLU A 87 2.17 15.93 2.30
N PHE A 88 3.38 15.37 2.19
CA PHE A 88 4.34 15.44 3.27
C PHE A 88 4.99 16.83 3.28
N ASN A 89 5.03 17.46 4.45
CA ASN A 89 5.80 18.71 4.66
C ASN A 89 7.29 18.52 4.34
N ASP A 90 7.85 17.36 4.71
CA ASP A 90 9.17 16.89 4.29
C ASP A 90 9.00 15.54 3.59
N ARG A 91 9.10 15.56 2.26
CA ARG A 91 8.94 14.38 1.40
C ARG A 91 9.89 13.25 1.76
N ALA A 92 11.18 13.55 1.91
CA ALA A 92 12.19 12.53 2.16
C ALA A 92 11.95 11.87 3.52
N ARG A 93 11.62 12.69 4.53
CA ARG A 93 11.28 12.18 5.85
C ARG A 93 9.99 11.37 5.84
N GLY A 94 8.94 11.86 5.18
CA GLY A 94 7.65 11.18 5.08
C GLY A 94 7.77 9.80 4.43
N VAL A 95 8.45 9.71 3.29
CA VAL A 95 8.71 8.42 2.62
C VAL A 95 9.51 7.47 3.52
N ALA A 96 10.57 7.97 4.18
CA ALA A 96 11.36 7.15 5.10
C ALA A 96 10.52 6.63 6.29
N ASP A 97 9.61 7.45 6.84
CA ASP A 97 8.72 7.06 7.92
C ASP A 97 7.69 6.01 7.48
N VAL A 98 7.20 6.07 6.24
CA VAL A 98 6.32 5.03 5.66
C VAL A 98 7.07 3.72 5.45
N LEU A 99 8.30 3.75 4.93
CA LEU A 99 9.13 2.54 4.81
C LEU A 99 9.45 1.92 6.17
N ALA A 100 9.63 2.75 7.21
CA ALA A 100 9.79 2.27 8.59
C ALA A 100 8.50 1.64 9.14
N ALA A 101 7.33 2.19 8.78
CA ALA A 101 6.05 1.58 9.12
C ALA A 101 5.85 0.23 8.41
N CYS A 102 6.25 0.10 7.14
CA CYS A 102 6.22 -1.16 6.39
C CYS A 102 7.07 -2.24 7.08
N ARG A 103 8.29 -1.91 7.53
CA ARG A 103 9.12 -2.86 8.30
C ARG A 103 8.43 -3.33 9.58
N ARG A 104 7.86 -2.41 10.37
CA ARG A 104 7.11 -2.78 11.58
C ARG A 104 5.90 -3.65 11.28
N ALA A 105 5.18 -3.36 10.19
CA ALA A 105 4.06 -4.18 9.75
C ALA A 105 4.53 -5.59 9.36
N ALA A 106 5.63 -5.70 8.62
CA ALA A 106 6.23 -6.99 8.27
C ALA A 106 6.59 -7.81 9.53
N ASP A 107 7.21 -7.18 10.53
CA ASP A 107 7.53 -7.84 11.81
C ASP A 107 6.29 -8.33 12.55
N VAL A 108 5.24 -7.50 12.62
CA VAL A 108 3.95 -7.83 13.24
C VAL A 108 3.27 -9.00 12.52
N LEU A 109 3.24 -8.97 11.18
CA LEU A 109 2.64 -10.02 10.36
C LEU A 109 3.42 -11.33 10.48
N ALA A 110 4.76 -11.29 10.42
CA ALA A 110 5.59 -12.47 10.61
C ALA A 110 5.41 -13.09 12.00
N ALA A 111 5.20 -12.25 13.03
CA ALA A 111 5.00 -12.72 14.39
C ALA A 111 3.61 -13.32 14.62
N LYS A 112 2.56 -12.81 13.97
CA LYS A 112 1.16 -13.06 14.37
C LYS A 112 0.22 -13.53 13.27
N ALA A 113 0.47 -13.23 12.00
CA ALA A 113 -0.41 -13.65 10.92
C ALA A 113 -0.06 -15.06 10.42
N ALA A 114 -1.01 -15.72 9.77
CA ALA A 114 -0.70 -16.89 8.97
C ALA A 114 0.25 -16.49 7.81
N PRO A 115 1.21 -17.35 7.41
CA PRO A 115 2.16 -17.00 6.35
C PRO A 115 1.50 -16.58 5.03
N ALA A 116 0.37 -17.20 4.69
CA ALA A 116 -0.40 -16.86 3.49
C ALA A 116 -1.04 -15.46 3.59
N ASP A 117 -1.54 -15.07 4.76
CA ASP A 117 -2.11 -13.74 4.99
C ASP A 117 -1.05 -12.66 5.02
N ALA A 118 0.11 -12.94 5.63
CA ALA A 118 1.26 -12.04 5.62
C ALA A 118 1.75 -11.78 4.19
N ALA A 119 1.85 -12.83 3.37
CA ALA A 119 2.21 -12.74 1.97
C ALA A 119 1.17 -11.94 1.17
N ALA A 120 -0.12 -12.27 1.31
CA ALA A 120 -1.19 -11.57 0.60
C ALA A 120 -1.26 -10.08 0.96
N TYR A 121 -1.08 -9.72 2.24
CA TYR A 121 -1.04 -8.33 2.68
C TYR A 121 0.15 -7.58 2.07
N ARG A 122 1.35 -8.17 2.11
CA ARG A 122 2.54 -7.60 1.47
C ARG A 122 2.31 -7.36 -0.03
N ASP A 123 1.84 -8.38 -0.73
CA ASP A 123 1.65 -8.31 -2.19
C ASP A 123 0.55 -7.29 -2.56
N TRP A 124 -0.50 -7.17 -1.74
CA TRP A 124 -1.51 -6.13 -1.88
C TRP A 124 -0.95 -4.71 -1.71
N ILE A 125 -0.09 -4.47 -0.69
CA ILE A 125 0.58 -3.18 -0.51
C ILE A 125 1.48 -2.84 -1.71
N GLY A 126 2.24 -3.82 -2.23
CA GLY A 126 3.04 -3.65 -3.44
C GLY A 126 2.19 -3.30 -4.66
N ALA A 127 1.05 -3.99 -4.83
CA ALA A 127 0.11 -3.77 -5.93
C ALA A 127 -0.58 -2.39 -5.88
N ILE A 128 -0.75 -1.81 -4.69
CA ILE A 128 -1.22 -0.43 -4.51
C ILE A 128 -0.15 0.54 -5.02
N ALA A 129 1.09 0.41 -4.55
CA ALA A 129 2.20 1.29 -4.96
C ALA A 129 2.45 1.22 -6.47
N ASP A 130 2.45 0.02 -7.05
CA ASP A 130 2.62 -0.19 -8.49
C ASP A 130 1.51 0.52 -9.31
N ARG A 131 0.25 0.47 -8.84
CA ARG A 131 -0.88 1.15 -9.52
C ARG A 131 -0.77 2.66 -9.46
N VAL A 132 -0.34 3.21 -8.34
CA VAL A 132 -0.12 4.66 -8.18
C VAL A 132 0.98 5.14 -9.14
N CYS A 133 2.14 4.49 -9.14
CA CYS A 133 3.23 4.82 -10.07
C CYS A 133 2.83 4.61 -11.54
N ALA A 134 2.00 3.60 -11.85
CA ALA A 134 1.51 3.37 -13.21
C ALA A 134 0.54 4.46 -13.69
N ALA A 135 -0.28 5.03 -12.79
CA ALA A 135 -1.17 6.13 -13.10
C ALA A 135 -0.41 7.43 -13.39
N ALA A 136 0.67 7.70 -12.65
CA ALA A 136 1.55 8.86 -12.88
C ALA A 136 2.10 8.89 -14.32
N ARG A 137 2.43 7.72 -14.90
CA ARG A 137 2.84 7.60 -16.31
C ARG A 137 1.77 8.06 -17.30
N SER A 138 0.51 7.81 -16.97
CA SER A 138 -0.64 8.07 -17.86
C SER A 138 -1.10 9.54 -17.80
N GLY A 139 -0.76 10.26 -16.72
CA GLY A 139 -1.13 11.67 -16.48
C GLY A 139 -0.19 12.73 -17.10
N GLY A 140 0.79 12.34 -17.92
CA GLY A 140 1.76 13.26 -18.53
C GLY A 140 1.17 14.21 -19.59
N PHE A 141 0.68 15.38 -19.15
CA PHE A 141 0.33 16.65 -19.85
C PHE A 141 -0.43 16.66 -21.20
N LEU A 142 -0.45 15.64 -22.06
CA LEU A 142 -1.15 15.72 -23.37
C LEU A 142 -1.25 14.39 -24.13
N GLY A 143 -1.49 13.26 -23.47
CA GLY A 143 -1.74 11.99 -24.18
C GLY A 143 -0.59 11.49 -25.08
N ILE A 144 0.62 12.02 -24.89
CA ILE A 144 1.85 11.49 -25.49
C ILE A 144 2.56 10.77 -24.35
N GLY A 145 2.38 9.44 -24.31
CA GLY A 145 2.77 8.57 -23.19
C GLY A 145 4.11 8.95 -22.57
N GLY A 146 4.07 9.28 -21.28
CA GLY A 146 5.27 9.44 -20.47
C GLY A 146 6.03 8.12 -20.35
N GLU A 147 7.36 8.25 -20.22
CA GLU A 147 8.33 7.16 -20.11
C GLU A 147 7.97 6.09 -19.07
N ALA A 148 8.67 4.94 -19.14
CA ALA A 148 8.60 3.89 -18.14
C ALA A 148 8.72 4.43 -16.69
N VAL A 149 8.14 3.71 -15.72
CA VAL A 149 8.25 3.98 -14.26
C VAL A 149 9.59 4.61 -13.96
N SER A 150 9.62 5.80 -13.38
CA SER A 150 10.82 6.62 -13.29
C SER A 150 11.94 5.96 -12.46
N ALA A 151 13.15 6.54 -12.45
CA ALA A 151 14.20 6.04 -11.59
C ALA A 151 13.85 6.17 -10.09
N ALA A 152 13.16 7.23 -9.69
CA ALA A 152 12.77 7.44 -8.29
C ALA A 152 11.61 6.50 -7.89
N GLU A 153 10.62 6.30 -8.75
CA GLU A 153 9.51 5.36 -8.53
C GLU A 153 10.03 3.92 -8.45
N ARG A 154 10.91 3.50 -9.39
CA ARG A 154 11.54 2.16 -9.33
C ARG A 154 12.33 1.97 -8.04
N ARG A 155 13.05 3.01 -7.59
CA ARG A 155 13.78 2.98 -6.33
C ARG A 155 12.83 2.83 -5.15
N PHE A 156 11.76 3.63 -5.10
CA PHE A 156 10.75 3.55 -4.05
C PHE A 156 10.12 2.15 -3.97
N LEU A 157 9.71 1.57 -5.11
CA LEU A 157 9.15 0.22 -5.16
C LEU A 157 10.14 -0.85 -4.68
N ALA A 158 11.43 -0.70 -5.01
CA ALA A 158 12.48 -1.59 -4.51
C ALA A 158 12.71 -1.46 -3.01
N GLU A 159 12.71 -0.23 -2.48
CA GLU A 159 12.83 0.05 -1.05
C GLU A 159 11.60 -0.47 -0.26
N LEU A 160 10.41 -0.36 -0.86
CA LEU A 160 9.16 -0.90 -0.29
C LEU A 160 9.20 -2.43 -0.23
N ALA A 161 9.61 -3.10 -1.31
CA ALA A 161 9.79 -4.55 -1.31
C ALA A 161 10.82 -4.99 -0.25
N ALA A 162 11.96 -4.32 -0.20
CA ALA A 162 12.99 -4.59 0.81
C ALA A 162 12.48 -4.38 2.24
N ALA A 163 11.59 -3.41 2.47
CA ALA A 163 10.98 -3.18 3.78
C ALA A 163 10.10 -4.34 4.25
N PHE A 164 9.52 -5.12 3.33
CA PHE A 164 8.75 -6.33 3.66
C PHE A 164 9.59 -7.63 3.64
N GLY A 165 10.89 -7.53 3.38
CA GLY A 165 11.83 -8.66 3.46
C GLY A 165 11.93 -9.55 2.22
N ASP A 166 11.05 -9.38 1.22
CA ASP A 166 11.04 -10.14 -0.03
C ASP A 166 10.53 -9.29 -1.21
N PRO A 167 10.92 -9.59 -2.45
CA PRO A 167 10.27 -9.05 -3.64
C PRO A 167 8.77 -9.37 -3.65
N PHE A 168 7.92 -8.40 -4.03
CA PHE A 168 6.49 -8.65 -4.23
C PHE A 168 6.27 -9.71 -5.31
N ASP A 169 5.34 -10.63 -5.08
CA ASP A 169 4.88 -11.51 -6.15
C ASP A 169 4.04 -10.68 -7.13
N ARG A 170 4.68 -10.27 -8.23
CA ARG A 170 4.00 -9.61 -9.34
C ARG A 170 3.24 -10.66 -10.15
N ALA A 171 2.17 -11.19 -9.56
CA ALA A 171 1.25 -12.04 -10.30
C ALA A 171 0.63 -11.22 -11.45
N ARG A 172 0.76 -11.79 -12.65
CA ARG A 172 0.41 -11.30 -13.99
C ARG A 172 -1.01 -10.79 -14.14
#